data_AF-A0A818SL33-F1
#
_entry.id   AF-A0A818SL33-F1
#
_cell.length_a   1.000
_cell.length_b   1.000
_cell.length_c   1.000
_cell.angle_alpha   90.00
_cell.angle_beta   90.00
_cell.angle_gamma   90.00
#
_symmetry.space_group_name_H-M   'P 1'
#
loop_
_entity.id
_entity.type
_entity.pdbx_description
1 polymer ?
#
loop_
_entity_poly.entity_id
_entity_poly.type
_entity_poly.pdbx_seq_one_letter_code
_entity_poly.pdbx_strand_id
1 'polypeptide(L)'
;MDTIVSSSNHSPLFSKNTYLRIISNIQSEEKCRNIHVTVEFQTGSSLQTELVIKLTDDDDPFFLYELHINAEDFKNLKQEEKIVVDFNTFPEHVIGYLKLCIRDQHIDITPGNGSRYQLQLVSGEPQLTNGQVYLRVVEISSFKHLTHLSLMFTSANDYEVRSYLARCLQLKK
;
A
#
# COMPACT_ATOMS: atom_id res chain seq x y z
N MET A 1 26.09 -17.22 -10.09
CA MET A 1 26.01 -16.61 -8.76
C MET A 1 25.38 -15.25 -8.95
N ASP A 2 24.11 -14.97 -8.65
CA ASP A 2 23.02 -15.73 -8.07
C ASP A 2 21.73 -15.12 -8.63
N THR A 3 20.74 -15.96 -8.96
CA THR A 3 19.36 -15.49 -9.11
C THR A 3 18.46 -16.60 -8.61
N ILE A 4 18.44 -16.75 -7.29
CA ILE A 4 17.38 -17.49 -6.62
C ILE A 4 16.18 -16.55 -6.65
N VAL A 5 15.30 -16.74 -7.63
CA VAL A 5 13.96 -16.17 -7.62
C VAL A 5 13.23 -16.89 -6.48
N SER A 6 13.18 -16.29 -5.28
CA SER A 6 12.33 -16.78 -4.19
C SER A 6 10.89 -16.35 -4.44
N SER A 7 10.27 -16.92 -5.47
CA SER A 7 8.82 -16.89 -5.60
C SER A 7 8.23 -17.82 -4.54
N SER A 8 7.83 -17.28 -3.39
CA SER A 8 7.00 -18.01 -2.44
C SER A 8 5.68 -18.38 -3.12
N ASN A 9 5.44 -19.67 -3.34
CA ASN A 9 4.25 -20.27 -3.98
C ASN A 9 2.94 -20.15 -3.16
N HIS A 10 2.80 -19.14 -2.31
CA HIS A 10 1.61 -18.94 -1.50
C HIS A 10 0.72 -17.86 -2.13
N SER A 11 -0.58 -18.11 -2.16
CA SER A 11 -1.56 -17.10 -2.56
C SER A 11 -1.42 -15.86 -1.67
N PRO A 12 -1.55 -14.64 -2.23
CA PRO A 12 -1.46 -13.42 -1.43
C PRO A 12 -2.57 -13.42 -0.36
N LEU A 13 -2.30 -12.79 0.79
CA LEU A 13 -3.27 -12.60 1.86
C LEU A 13 -4.45 -11.73 1.39
N PHE A 14 -4.17 -10.81 0.48
CA PHE A 14 -5.14 -9.93 -0.15
C PHE A 14 -4.67 -9.51 -1.55
N SER A 15 -5.58 -9.49 -2.51
CA SER A 15 -5.33 -9.03 -3.87
C SER A 15 -6.66 -8.53 -4.46
N LYS A 16 -6.86 -7.21 -4.47
CA LYS A 16 -8.10 -6.57 -4.97
C LYS A 16 -7.85 -5.16 -5.49
N ASN A 17 -8.76 -4.71 -6.35
CA ASN A 17 -8.81 -3.33 -6.82
C ASN A 17 -9.50 -2.40 -5.81
N THR A 18 -9.04 -1.16 -5.70
CA THR A 18 -9.60 -0.10 -4.86
C THR A 18 -9.29 1.28 -5.43
N TYR A 19 -10.12 2.28 -5.12
CA TYR A 19 -9.83 3.66 -5.49
C TYR A 19 -8.80 4.30 -4.55
N LEU A 20 -7.77 4.87 -5.15
CA LEU A 20 -6.71 5.63 -4.50
C LEU A 20 -6.82 7.10 -4.90
N ARG A 21 -6.87 8.00 -3.90
CA ARG A 21 -6.73 9.45 -4.13
C ARG A 21 -5.26 9.83 -4.03
N ILE A 22 -4.72 10.42 -5.08
CA ILE A 22 -3.37 10.97 -5.12
C ILE A 22 -3.44 12.43 -4.69
N ILE A 23 -2.64 12.75 -3.66
CA ILE A 23 -2.48 14.09 -3.12
C ILE A 23 -1.01 14.48 -3.32
N SER A 24 -0.77 15.50 -4.13
CA SER A 24 0.56 16.05 -4.36
C SER A 24 0.60 17.48 -3.84
N ASN A 25 1.57 17.80 -2.97
CA ASN A 25 1.78 19.19 -2.55
C ASN A 25 2.31 20.09 -3.67
N ILE A 26 2.81 19.50 -4.77
CA ILE A 26 3.45 20.21 -5.88
C ILE A 26 2.44 20.44 -7.02
N GLN A 27 1.48 19.53 -7.20
CA GLN A 27 0.46 19.61 -8.24
C GLN A 27 -0.91 19.78 -7.59
N SER A 28 -1.58 20.91 -7.85
CA SER A 28 -2.90 21.25 -7.30
C SER A 28 -4.05 20.35 -7.81
N GLU A 29 -3.76 19.34 -8.63
CA GLU A 29 -4.77 18.41 -9.14
C GLU A 29 -4.87 17.19 -8.24
N GLU A 30 -6.04 17.02 -7.62
CA GLU A 30 -6.41 15.74 -7.02
C GLU A 30 -6.73 14.74 -8.12
N LYS A 31 -6.02 13.61 -8.14
CA LYS A 31 -6.25 12.53 -9.10
C LYS A 31 -6.78 11.30 -8.37
N CYS A 32 -7.79 10.66 -8.92
CA CYS A 32 -8.27 9.37 -8.44
C CYS A 32 -7.82 8.29 -9.43
N ARG A 33 -7.27 7.19 -8.92
CA ARG A 33 -6.90 6.01 -9.71
C ARG A 33 -7.57 4.77 -9.16
N ASN A 34 -7.95 3.86 -10.05
CA ASN A 34 -8.33 2.51 -9.64
C ASN A 34 -7.06 1.67 -9.66
N ILE A 35 -6.59 1.26 -8.49
CA ILE A 35 -5.34 0.51 -8.36
C ILE A 35 -5.60 -0.90 -7.88
N HIS A 36 -4.74 -1.82 -8.26
CA HIS A 36 -4.65 -3.15 -7.68
C HIS A 36 -3.72 -3.13 -6.46
N VAL A 37 -4.22 -3.59 -5.32
CA VAL A 37 -3.47 -3.69 -4.06
C VAL A 37 -3.24 -5.16 -3.73
N THR A 38 -1.98 -5.53 -3.51
CA THR A 38 -1.57 -6.86 -3.05
C THR A 38 -0.94 -6.76 -1.67
N VAL A 39 -1.30 -7.68 -0.77
CA VAL A 39 -0.67 -7.86 0.54
C VAL A 39 -0.26 -9.33 0.66
N GLU A 40 1.01 -9.60 0.91
CA GLU A 40 1.54 -10.95 0.98
C GLU A 40 2.76 -11.05 1.89
N PHE A 41 3.01 -12.25 2.41
CA PHE A 41 4.30 -12.56 3.01
C PHE A 41 5.22 -13.15 1.94
N GLN A 42 6.43 -12.62 1.83
CA GLN A 42 7.49 -13.16 0.99
C GLN A 42 8.65 -13.64 1.87
N THR A 43 9.27 -14.75 1.48
CA THR A 43 10.52 -15.20 2.11
C THR A 43 11.68 -14.82 1.22
N GLY A 44 12.55 -13.93 1.70
CA GLY A 44 13.73 -13.48 0.98
C GLY A 44 14.86 -14.51 0.96
N SER A 45 15.97 -14.17 0.28
CA SER A 45 17.17 -15.01 0.18
C SER A 45 17.84 -15.31 1.53
N SER A 46 17.59 -14.49 2.55
CA SER A 46 18.09 -14.65 3.93
C SER A 46 17.24 -15.57 4.80
N LEU A 47 16.22 -16.25 4.26
CA LEU A 47 15.16 -16.97 4.99
C LEU A 47 14.30 -16.08 5.90
N GLN A 48 14.49 -14.76 5.85
CA GLN A 48 13.68 -13.81 6.59
C GLN A 48 12.35 -13.59 5.86
N THR A 49 11.26 -13.68 6.62
CA THR A 49 9.92 -13.36 6.12
C THR A 49 9.69 -11.86 6.20
N GLU A 50 9.20 -11.30 5.11
CA GLU A 50 8.83 -9.90 4.97
C GLU A 50 7.36 -9.81 4.59
N LEU A 51 6.65 -8.84 5.17
CA LEU A 51 5.36 -8.39 4.69
C LEU A 51 5.60 -7.44 3.52
N VAL A 52 5.01 -7.77 2.37
CA VAL A 52 5.05 -6.93 1.17
C VAL A 52 3.66 -6.41 0.89
N ILE A 53 3.54 -5.09 0.78
CA ILE A 53 2.35 -4.41 0.29
C ILE A 53 2.70 -3.73 -1.02
N LYS A 54 1.89 -3.95 -2.04
CA LYS A 54 2.15 -3.49 -3.41
C LYS A 54 0.94 -2.77 -3.97
N LEU A 55 1.18 -1.65 -4.64
CA LEU A 55 0.20 -0.88 -5.39
C LEU A 55 0.60 -0.88 -6.87
N THR A 56 -0.32 -1.27 -7.73
CA THR A 56 -0.14 -1.32 -9.19
C THR A 56 -1.36 -0.74 -9.90
N ASP A 57 -1.20 -0.26 -11.13
CA ASP A 57 -2.28 0.26 -11.96
C ASP A 57 -2.30 -0.52 -13.28
N ASP A 58 -3.44 -1.13 -13.62
CA ASP A 58 -3.58 -1.91 -14.85
C ASP A 58 -3.51 -1.01 -16.10
N ASP A 59 -3.83 0.27 -15.97
CA ASP A 59 -3.78 1.27 -17.03
C ASP A 59 -2.40 1.98 -17.12
N ASP A 60 -1.52 1.77 -16.14
CA ASP A 60 -0.18 2.37 -16.07
C ASP A 60 0.86 1.37 -15.53
N PRO A 61 1.52 0.59 -16.41
CA PRO A 61 2.48 -0.44 -16.02
C PRO A 61 3.71 0.04 -15.25
N PHE A 62 3.96 1.36 -15.24
CA PHE A 62 5.06 1.97 -14.49
C PHE A 62 4.63 2.44 -13.09
N PHE A 63 3.32 2.45 -12.81
CA PHE A 63 2.80 2.68 -11.47
C PHE A 63 3.06 1.45 -10.60
N LEU A 64 4.19 1.46 -9.90
CA LEU A 64 4.57 0.42 -8.96
C LEU A 64 5.09 1.07 -7.69
N TYR A 65 4.35 0.89 -6.60
CA TYR A 65 4.79 1.28 -5.27
C TYR A 65 4.83 0.05 -4.39
N GLU A 66 5.91 -0.08 -3.63
CA GLU A 66 6.12 -1.22 -2.74
C GLU A 66 6.50 -0.73 -1.33
N LEU A 67 6.08 -1.52 -0.36
CA LEU A 67 6.48 -1.43 1.03
C LEU A 67 6.87 -2.83 1.49
N HIS A 68 8.12 -2.96 1.91
CA HIS A 68 8.70 -4.18 2.47
C HIS A 68 8.92 -3.95 3.96
N ILE A 69 8.32 -4.79 4.80
CA ILE A 69 8.45 -4.70 6.26
C ILE A 69 8.88 -6.07 6.78
N ASN A 70 10.09 -6.18 7.28
CA ASN A 70 10.49 -7.34 8.04
C ASN A 70 10.17 -7.16 9.54
N ALA A 71 10.41 -8.20 10.35
CA ALA A 71 10.12 -8.16 11.78
C ALA A 71 10.94 -7.12 12.58
N GLU A 72 12.10 -6.70 12.07
CA GLU A 72 12.92 -5.65 12.67
C GLU A 72 12.37 -4.26 12.35
N ASP A 73 12.09 -3.99 11.07
CA ASP A 73 11.48 -2.74 10.61
C ASP A 73 10.13 -2.49 11.31
N PHE A 74 9.35 -3.56 11.51
CA PHE A 74 8.05 -3.47 12.18
C PHE A 74 8.15 -2.93 13.60
N LYS A 75 9.27 -3.11 14.32
CA LYS A 75 9.41 -2.57 15.69
C LYS A 75 9.33 -1.05 15.71
N ASN A 76 9.94 -0.39 14.72
CA ASN A 76 9.92 1.06 14.59
C ASN A 76 8.55 1.54 14.12
N LEU A 77 8.02 0.93 13.05
CA LEU A 77 6.69 1.23 12.53
C LEU A 77 5.61 1.09 13.62
N LYS A 78 5.71 0.05 14.45
CA LYS A 78 4.78 -0.20 15.56
C LYS A 78 4.75 0.96 16.56
N GLN A 79 5.90 1.55 16.86
CA GLN A 79 5.98 2.69 17.77
C GLN A 79 5.47 3.98 17.13
N GLU A 80 5.88 4.25 15.89
CA GLU A 80 5.50 5.46 15.14
C GLU A 80 3.99 5.54 14.92
N GLU A 81 3.40 4.44 14.42
CA GLU A 81 1.97 4.34 14.13
C GLU A 81 1.14 3.89 15.34
N LYS A 82 1.78 3.73 16.52
CA LYS A 82 1.15 3.30 17.79
C LYS A 82 0.32 2.01 17.63
N ILE A 83 0.81 1.10 16.80
CA ILE A 83 0.18 -0.19 16.56
C ILE A 83 0.30 -1.04 17.84
N VAL A 84 -0.78 -1.70 18.23
CA VAL A 84 -0.82 -2.50 19.46
C VAL A 84 -0.58 -3.99 19.20
N VAL A 85 -0.87 -4.46 17.99
CA VAL A 85 -0.74 -5.88 17.60
C VAL A 85 0.69 -6.28 17.22
N ASP A 86 0.95 -7.58 17.13
CA ASP A 86 2.23 -8.11 16.67
C ASP A 86 2.37 -8.11 15.13
N PHE A 87 3.55 -8.47 14.64
CA PHE A 87 3.88 -8.48 13.22
C PHE A 87 3.00 -9.43 12.41
N ASN A 88 2.65 -10.59 12.98
CA ASN A 88 1.88 -11.62 12.28
C ASN A 88 0.39 -11.24 12.17
N THR A 89 -0.12 -10.46 13.13
CA THR A 89 -1.51 -9.99 13.17
C THR A 89 -1.70 -8.68 12.40
N PHE A 90 -0.66 -7.86 12.28
CA PHE A 90 -0.72 -6.56 11.62
C PHE A 90 -1.34 -6.58 10.20
N PRO A 91 -1.02 -7.52 9.29
CA PRO A 91 -1.63 -7.58 7.96
C PRO A 91 -3.15 -7.70 7.99
N GLU A 92 -3.73 -8.39 8.97
CA GLU A 92 -5.17 -8.54 9.09
C GLU A 92 -5.86 -7.19 9.33
N HIS A 93 -5.24 -6.31 10.10
CA HIS A 93 -5.72 -4.95 10.34
C HIS A 93 -5.59 -4.06 9.10
N VAL A 94 -4.46 -4.14 8.39
CA VAL A 94 -4.27 -3.43 7.10
C VAL A 94 -5.37 -3.85 6.13
N ILE A 95 -5.59 -5.16 5.98
CA ILE A 95 -6.63 -5.73 5.12
C ILE A 95 -8.03 -5.29 5.57
N GLY A 96 -8.28 -5.22 6.88
CA GLY A 96 -9.53 -4.70 7.45
C GLY A 96 -9.82 -3.27 6.96
N TYR A 97 -8.82 -2.38 7.04
CA TYR A 97 -8.94 -1.02 6.53
C TYR A 97 -9.11 -0.96 5.01
N LEU A 98 -8.36 -1.74 4.23
CA LEU A 98 -8.52 -1.81 2.78
C LEU A 98 -9.94 -2.23 2.38
N LYS A 99 -10.53 -3.20 3.10
CA LYS A 99 -11.93 -3.62 2.88
C LYS A 99 -12.92 -2.50 3.19
N LEU A 100 -12.69 -1.70 4.23
CA LEU A 100 -13.52 -0.52 4.53
C LEU A 100 -13.41 0.52 3.41
N CYS A 101 -12.21 0.82 2.92
CA CYS A 101 -12.00 1.72 1.79
C CYS A 101 -12.74 1.26 0.52
N ILE A 102 -12.67 -0.03 0.18
CA ILE A 102 -13.38 -0.60 -0.97
C ILE A 102 -14.90 -0.49 -0.80
N ARG A 103 -15.42 -0.77 0.40
CA ARG A 103 -16.85 -0.67 0.69
C ARG A 103 -17.35 0.78 0.52
N ASP A 104 -16.55 1.74 0.95
CA ASP A 104 -16.96 3.15 1.07
C ASP A 104 -16.61 4.01 -0.14
N GLN A 105 -15.95 3.45 -1.16
CA GLN A 105 -15.40 4.17 -2.32
C GLN A 105 -16.43 4.92 -3.20
N HIS A 106 -17.72 4.62 -3.04
CA HIS A 106 -18.85 5.25 -3.75
C HIS A 106 -19.88 5.87 -2.80
N ILE A 107 -19.53 6.05 -1.52
CA ILE A 107 -20.42 6.62 -0.52
C ILE A 107 -20.15 8.12 -0.41
N ASP A 108 -21.15 8.93 -0.75
CA ASP A 108 -21.12 10.36 -0.45
C ASP A 108 -21.37 10.61 1.02
N ILE A 109 -20.62 11.53 1.64
CA ILE A 109 -20.86 11.89 3.04
C ILE A 109 -22.14 12.72 3.10
N THR A 110 -23.17 12.19 3.75
CA THR A 110 -24.40 12.92 4.03
C THR A 110 -24.57 13.03 5.53
N PRO A 111 -25.33 14.03 6.03
CA PRO A 111 -25.58 14.17 7.47
C PRO A 111 -26.17 12.91 8.15
N GLY A 112 -26.70 11.96 7.37
CA GLY A 112 -27.34 10.72 7.86
C GLY A 112 -26.53 9.42 7.70
N ASN A 113 -25.38 9.39 7.00
CA ASN A 113 -24.64 8.14 6.76
C ASN A 113 -23.27 8.02 7.46
N GLY A 114 -22.93 8.97 8.34
CA GLY A 114 -21.75 8.88 9.19
C GLY A 114 -20.44 9.23 8.47
N SER A 115 -19.41 8.41 8.65
CA SER A 115 -18.07 8.59 8.09
C SER A 115 -17.77 7.58 6.98
N ARG A 116 -16.84 7.93 6.08
CA ARG A 116 -16.36 7.05 5.00
C ARG A 116 -14.86 6.85 5.09
N TYR A 117 -14.39 5.67 4.74
CA TYR A 117 -12.96 5.35 4.67
C TYR A 117 -12.41 5.61 3.27
N GLN A 118 -11.22 6.18 3.18
CA GLN A 118 -10.55 6.50 1.93
C GLN A 118 -9.06 6.17 2.00
N LEU A 119 -8.54 5.61 0.91
CA LEU A 119 -7.11 5.41 0.71
C LEU A 119 -6.50 6.63 0.00
N GLN A 120 -5.41 7.17 0.54
CA GLN A 120 -4.73 8.34 0.00
C GLN A 120 -3.24 8.06 -0.19
N LEU A 121 -2.69 8.42 -1.34
CA LEU A 121 -1.25 8.43 -1.60
C LEU A 121 -0.77 9.88 -1.57
N VAL A 122 0.00 10.23 -0.55
CA VAL A 122 0.46 11.59 -0.29
C VAL A 122 1.94 11.72 -0.64
N SER A 123 2.26 12.71 -1.46
CA SER A 123 3.62 12.97 -1.95
C SER A 123 4.03 14.44 -1.76
N GLY A 124 5.34 14.69 -1.70
CA GLY A 124 5.89 16.04 -1.56
C GLY A 124 5.78 16.62 -0.14
N GLU A 125 5.75 15.77 0.90
CA GLU A 125 5.98 16.24 2.27
C GLU A 125 7.49 16.50 2.49
N PRO A 126 7.87 17.51 3.29
CA PRO A 126 9.28 17.91 3.43
C PRO A 126 10.23 16.80 3.90
N GLN A 127 9.72 15.83 4.67
CA GLN A 127 10.51 14.70 5.16
C GLN A 127 10.63 13.55 4.16
N LEU A 128 9.90 13.58 3.04
CA LEU A 128 9.96 12.55 2.00
C LEU A 128 11.10 12.84 1.03
N THR A 129 11.90 11.81 0.74
CA THR A 129 13.00 11.87 -0.22
C THR A 129 12.81 10.85 -1.31
N ASN A 130 13.41 11.06 -2.49
CA ASN A 130 13.58 10.06 -3.55
C ASN A 130 12.43 9.05 -3.73
N GLY A 131 11.31 9.49 -4.30
CA GLY A 131 10.20 8.59 -4.64
C GLY A 131 9.40 8.06 -3.44
N GLN A 132 9.71 8.47 -2.20
CA GLN A 132 8.93 8.14 -1.02
C GLN A 132 7.58 8.86 -1.01
N VAL A 133 6.56 8.15 -0.57
CA VAL A 133 5.18 8.63 -0.43
C VAL A 133 4.54 8.01 0.81
N TYR A 134 3.53 8.66 1.38
CA TYR A 134 2.72 8.03 2.42
C TYR A 134 1.44 7.46 1.84
N LEU A 135 1.20 6.17 2.05
CA LEU A 135 -0.11 5.56 1.89
C LEU A 135 -0.88 5.70 3.21
N ARG A 136 -1.99 6.44 3.18
CA ARG A 136 -2.80 6.72 4.35
C ARG A 136 -4.20 6.14 4.23
N VAL A 137 -4.68 5.56 5.32
CA VAL A 137 -6.09 5.25 5.51
C VAL A 137 -6.70 6.38 6.31
N VAL A 138 -7.62 7.12 5.68
CA VAL A 138 -8.28 8.27 6.28
C VAL A 138 -9.76 8.01 6.40
N GLU A 139 -10.28 8.10 7.61
CA GLU A 139 -11.71 8.20 7.86
C GLU A 139 -12.13 9.67 7.76
N ILE A 140 -13.11 9.94 6.91
CA ILE A 140 -13.64 11.27 6.66
C ILE A 140 -15.08 11.30 7.19
N SER A 141 -15.32 12.17 8.16
CA SER A 141 -16.64 12.44 8.72
C SER A 141 -17.12 13.84 8.34
N SER A 142 -18.35 14.20 8.73
CA SER A 142 -18.87 15.57 8.57
C SER A 142 -18.15 16.62 9.42
N PHE A 143 -17.40 16.20 10.45
CA PHE A 143 -16.68 17.10 11.34
C PHE A 143 -15.18 17.17 11.06
N LYS A 144 -14.52 16.01 10.95
CA LYS A 144 -13.06 15.92 10.84
C LYS A 144 -12.59 14.74 9.99
N HIS A 145 -11.32 14.81 9.62
CA HIS A 145 -10.56 13.72 9.02
C HIS A 145 -9.72 13.06 10.13
N LEU A 146 -9.67 11.73 10.14
CA LEU A 146 -8.86 10.94 11.06
C LEU A 146 -8.00 9.97 10.26
N THR A 147 -6.69 10.09 10.36
CA THR A 147 -5.75 9.11 9.82
C THR A 147 -5.65 7.93 10.77
N HIS A 148 -6.03 6.75 10.31
CA HIS A 148 -5.94 5.49 11.07
C HIS A 148 -4.59 4.80 10.91
N LEU A 149 -3.98 4.95 9.74
CA LEU A 149 -2.72 4.33 9.39
C LEU A 149 -2.02 5.17 8.32
N SER A 150 -0.72 5.36 8.44
CA SER A 150 0.17 6.08 7.53
C SER A 150 1.43 5.26 7.31
N LEU A 151 1.55 4.63 6.15
CA LEU A 151 2.66 3.76 5.79
C LEU A 151 3.54 4.44 4.75
N MET A 152 4.86 4.43 4.96
CA MET A 152 5.79 5.01 3.98
C MET A 152 6.11 3.99 2.88
N PHE A 153 5.68 4.29 1.67
CA PHE A 153 5.97 3.51 0.46
C PHE A 153 7.09 4.17 -0.34
N THR A 154 7.71 3.39 -1.21
CA THR A 154 8.65 3.92 -2.21
C THR A 154 8.17 3.58 -3.61
N SER A 155 8.26 4.53 -4.53
CA SER A 155 8.10 4.27 -5.96
C SER A 155 9.23 3.37 -6.44
N ALA A 156 8.88 2.31 -7.16
CA ALA A 156 9.87 1.46 -7.79
C ALA A 156 10.69 2.24 -8.82
N ASN A 157 11.99 1.96 -8.87
CA ASN A 157 12.88 2.48 -9.89
C ASN A 157 12.78 1.67 -11.19
N ASP A 158 13.41 2.15 -12.26
CA ASP A 158 13.41 1.50 -13.58
C ASP A 158 13.82 0.02 -13.56
N TYR A 159 14.79 -0.35 -12.70
CA TYR A 159 15.23 -1.73 -12.60
C TYR A 159 14.16 -2.61 -11.95
N GLU A 160 13.56 -2.14 -10.85
CA GLU A 160 12.50 -2.83 -10.13
C GLU A 160 11.25 -3.01 -11.00
N VAL A 161 10.83 -1.95 -11.71
CA VAL A 161 9.70 -2.01 -12.65
C VAL A 161 9.97 -3.03 -13.76
N ARG A 162 11.14 -3.00 -14.40
CA ARG A 162 11.49 -3.99 -15.45
C ARG A 162 11.48 -5.42 -14.91
N SER A 163 12.04 -5.64 -13.73
CA SER A 163 12.06 -6.94 -13.06
C SER A 163 10.63 -7.44 -12.75
N TYR A 164 9.78 -6.56 -12.23
CA TYR A 164 8.38 -6.85 -11.96
C TYR A 164 7.61 -7.22 -13.23
N LEU A 165 7.70 -6.40 -14.27
CA LEU A 165 7.01 -6.65 -15.54
C LEU A 165 7.47 -7.95 -16.20
N ALA A 166 8.77 -8.26 -16.18
CA ALA A 166 9.31 -9.52 -16.68
C ALA A 166 8.70 -10.73 -15.97
N ARG A 167 8.54 -10.66 -14.64
CA ARG A 167 7.90 -11.70 -13.83
C ARG A 167 6.41 -11.86 -14.15
N CYS A 168 5.68 -10.75 -14.26
CA CYS A 168 4.27 -10.77 -14.65
C CYS A 168 4.05 -11.45 -16.02
N LEU A 169 4.95 -11.20 -16.98
CA LEU A 169 4.90 -11.84 -18.31
C LEU A 169 5.19 -13.35 -18.25
N GLN A 170 6.05 -13.80 -17.34
CA GLN A 170 6.32 -15.22 -17.14
C GLN A 170 5.12 -15.95 -16.52
N LEU A 171 4.39 -15.30 -15.60
CA LEU A 171 3.21 -15.86 -14.95
C LEU A 171 1.96 -15.93 -15.85
N LYS A 172 1.94 -15.17 -16.96
CA LYS A 172 0.86 -15.19 -17.96
C LYS A 172 1.02 -16.28 -19.04
N LYS A 173 2.08 -17.10 -18.97
CA LYS A 173 2.27 -18.27 -19.85
C LYS A 173 1.68 -19.52 -19.22
#